data_AF-A0A2B7ZUY1-F1
#
_entry.id   AF-A0A2B7ZUY1-F1
#
_cell.length_a   1.000
_cell.length_b   1.000
_cell.length_c   1.000
_cell.angle_alpha   90.00
_cell.angle_beta   90.00
_cell.angle_gamma   90.00
#
_symmetry.space_group_name_H-M   'P 1'
#
loop_
_entity.id
_entity.type
_entity.pdbx_description
1 polymer ?
#
loop_
_entity_poly.entity_id
_entity_poly.type
_entity_poly.pdbx_seq_one_letter_code
_entity_poly.pdbx_strand_id
1 'polypeptide(L)'
;NLGGIGDLRQWEIMNIPAKQNPGGPNRHDLESISAVFCIYAKPADGKSITKALMGPIEYFQYEAMMGQPVENHGLPRFRKASFDAAYPFGQVNLSDRDMPVDVKIRAYNPLIPGHADDSGIPIAVLRYVVTNKTDKPTTVSVCGVMDNFIGIDGSRQHSDWKGEQVLFGASKNKNEIREEGKLKGIYMYSESADKADPAWGTIALTTDSNDRVTFKTSVSPLGWGSEILSFWDDFSADGMLTDAKYDQPDKPVGAVAASFEIPAKGTKEINFYVTWHFPNRFGWSKTRVGNYYAAQYSDAWDVIKRTHPRLPELEKRTKQFVNAFIASDFPEPIKEAALFNVSTLRTQTVFRAEDGIMFGWEGVHDRAGSCFGSCTHVWNYEQATAFLFGSLSKTLRHVEFGVSTDEQGMMSFRAN
;
A
#
# COMPACT_ATOMS: atom_id res chain seq x y z
N ASN A 1 2.28 -1.43 -3.57
CA ASN A 1 3.30 -0.82 -4.44
C ASN A 1 2.83 0.52 -4.98
N LEU A 2 3.69 1.54 -4.94
CA LEU A 2 3.51 2.80 -5.65
C LEU A 2 3.95 2.61 -7.11
N GLY A 3 3.07 2.87 -8.06
CA GLY A 3 3.37 2.82 -9.48
C GLY A 3 4.05 4.08 -10.00
N GLY A 4 4.68 3.97 -11.18
CA GLY A 4 5.46 5.06 -11.78
C GLY A 4 4.65 6.31 -12.13
N ILE A 5 3.31 6.20 -12.19
CA ILE A 5 2.41 7.33 -12.42
C ILE A 5 1.76 7.85 -11.12
N GLY A 6 2.09 7.29 -9.95
CA GLY A 6 1.50 7.71 -8.67
C GLY A 6 0.31 6.89 -8.18
N ASP A 7 -0.11 5.89 -8.94
CA ASP A 7 -1.18 4.97 -8.58
C ASP A 7 -0.73 3.90 -7.57
N LEU A 8 -1.66 3.42 -6.74
CA LEU A 8 -1.40 2.31 -5.81
C LEU A 8 -1.77 0.99 -6.51
N ARG A 9 -0.80 0.41 -7.22
CA ARG A 9 -1.02 -0.64 -8.24
C ARG A 9 -1.21 -2.05 -7.70
N GLN A 10 -0.49 -2.43 -6.66
CA GLN A 10 -0.42 -3.82 -6.19
C GLN A 10 -0.49 -3.86 -4.67
N TRP A 11 -1.49 -4.56 -4.15
CA TRP A 11 -1.81 -4.64 -2.72
C TRP A 11 -1.50 -6.03 -2.18
N GLU A 12 -0.20 -6.29 -2.04
CA GLU A 12 0.36 -7.53 -1.51
C GLU A 12 0.45 -7.51 0.04
N ILE A 13 -0.61 -7.08 0.73
CA ILE A 13 -0.59 -6.90 2.20
C ILE A 13 -1.19 -8.07 3.00
N MET A 14 -1.96 -8.94 2.34
CA MET A 14 -2.61 -10.09 2.98
C MET A 14 -1.74 -11.36 2.92
N ASN A 15 -2.33 -12.52 3.20
CA ASN A 15 -1.57 -13.73 3.57
C ASN A 15 -1.35 -14.73 2.44
N ILE A 16 -1.78 -14.43 1.21
CA ILE A 16 -1.60 -15.33 0.07
C ILE A 16 -0.29 -15.07 -0.67
N PRO A 17 0.40 -16.12 -1.13
CA PRO A 17 1.67 -16.01 -1.86
C PRO A 17 1.45 -15.65 -3.34
N ALA A 18 0.86 -14.50 -3.62
CA ALA A 18 0.44 -14.15 -4.97
C ALA A 18 0.56 -12.67 -5.27
N LYS A 19 0.74 -12.32 -6.54
CA LYS A 19 0.72 -10.92 -7.02
C LYS A 19 -0.68 -10.34 -7.16
N GLN A 20 -1.67 -10.90 -6.45
CA GLN A 20 -3.04 -10.42 -6.51
C GLN A 20 -3.15 -9.02 -5.94
N ASN A 21 -4.20 -8.32 -6.37
CA ASN A 21 -4.37 -6.90 -6.10
C ASN A 21 -5.73 -6.58 -5.48
N PRO A 22 -6.08 -7.18 -4.33
CA PRO A 22 -7.41 -7.02 -3.76
C PRO A 22 -7.76 -5.59 -3.33
N GLY A 23 -6.76 -4.78 -3.00
CA GLY A 23 -6.92 -3.38 -2.60
C GLY A 23 -6.60 -2.35 -3.68
N GLY A 24 -6.14 -2.81 -4.84
CA GLY A 24 -5.91 -1.94 -5.98
C GLY A 24 -6.97 -2.20 -7.04
N PRO A 25 -6.80 -1.68 -8.26
CA PRO A 25 -7.75 -1.87 -9.36
C PRO A 25 -8.14 -3.33 -9.52
N ASN A 26 -9.33 -3.66 -9.04
CA ASN A 26 -9.96 -4.95 -9.22
C ASN A 26 -10.75 -4.79 -10.51
N ARG A 27 -10.10 -5.06 -11.65
CA ARG A 27 -10.39 -4.55 -13.00
C ARG A 27 -11.86 -4.50 -13.47
N HIS A 28 -12.79 -5.15 -12.77
CA HIS A 28 -14.17 -5.41 -13.17
C HIS A 28 -15.22 -5.08 -12.09
N ASP A 29 -14.83 -4.52 -10.94
CA ASP A 29 -15.77 -4.13 -9.89
C ASP A 29 -16.16 -2.65 -10.03
N LEU A 30 -17.26 -2.39 -10.75
CA LEU A 30 -17.79 -1.03 -10.98
C LEU A 30 -18.39 -0.39 -9.71
N GLU A 31 -18.54 -1.17 -8.64
CA GLU A 31 -19.10 -0.76 -7.34
C GLU A 31 -17.97 -0.62 -6.29
N SER A 32 -16.75 -0.37 -6.78
CA SER A 32 -15.51 -0.23 -6.01
C SER A 32 -14.88 1.14 -6.21
N ILE A 33 -14.29 1.69 -5.15
CA ILE A 33 -13.28 2.74 -5.29
C ILE A 33 -11.95 2.13 -4.88
N SER A 34 -11.20 1.66 -5.89
CA SER A 34 -9.79 1.33 -5.70
C SER A 34 -9.03 2.46 -5.04
N ALA A 35 -8.08 2.08 -4.19
CA ALA A 35 -7.31 3.03 -3.41
C ALA A 35 -6.66 4.12 -4.29
N VAL A 36 -7.03 5.37 -4.05
CA VAL A 36 -6.57 6.52 -4.83
C VAL A 36 -6.43 7.73 -3.93
N PHE A 37 -5.47 8.59 -4.27
CA PHE A 37 -5.37 9.91 -3.69
C PHE A 37 -5.81 10.96 -4.69
N CYS A 38 -6.51 11.97 -4.22
CA CYS A 38 -7.05 13.08 -4.99
C CYS A 38 -6.59 14.41 -4.40
N ILE A 39 -6.55 15.44 -5.23
CA ILE A 39 -6.24 16.81 -4.84
C ILE A 39 -7.33 17.76 -5.34
N TYR A 40 -7.75 18.66 -4.47
CA TYR A 40 -8.51 19.85 -4.78
C TYR A 40 -7.57 21.05 -4.67
N ALA A 41 -7.62 21.98 -5.62
CA ALA A 41 -6.91 23.25 -5.50
C ALA A 41 -7.76 24.42 -6.02
N LYS A 42 -7.86 25.47 -5.21
CA LYS A 42 -8.58 26.70 -5.54
C LYS A 42 -7.74 27.92 -5.18
N PRO A 43 -7.18 28.64 -6.17
CA PRO A 43 -6.59 29.96 -5.95
C PRO A 43 -7.65 30.92 -5.41
N ALA A 44 -7.27 31.92 -4.61
CA ALA A 44 -8.21 32.83 -3.93
C ALA A 44 -9.33 33.41 -4.83
N ASP A 45 -9.01 33.77 -6.09
CA ASP A 45 -9.96 34.29 -7.08
C ASP A 45 -10.14 33.37 -8.30
N GLY A 46 -9.68 32.11 -8.18
CA GLY A 46 -9.68 31.13 -9.26
C GLY A 46 -10.86 30.16 -9.19
N LYS A 47 -11.04 29.41 -10.27
CA LYS A 47 -11.88 28.21 -10.24
C LYS A 47 -11.14 27.10 -9.51
N SER A 48 -11.88 26.28 -8.77
CA SER A 48 -11.34 25.03 -8.23
C SER A 48 -11.04 24.06 -9.36
N ILE A 49 -9.99 23.26 -9.17
CA ILE A 49 -9.64 22.15 -10.04
C ILE A 49 -9.37 20.95 -9.14
N THR A 50 -10.02 19.83 -9.47
CA THR A 50 -9.91 18.58 -8.73
C THR A 50 -9.38 17.49 -9.66
N LYS A 51 -8.36 16.75 -9.20
CA LYS A 51 -7.71 15.67 -9.96
C LYS A 51 -7.33 14.53 -9.03
N ALA A 52 -7.31 13.31 -9.56
CA ALA A 52 -6.52 12.24 -8.96
C ALA A 52 -5.03 12.61 -8.99
N LEU A 53 -4.31 12.29 -7.93
CA LEU A 53 -2.86 12.44 -7.78
C LEU A 53 -2.13 11.30 -8.53
N MET A 54 -2.43 11.20 -9.83
CA MET A 54 -1.87 10.21 -10.73
C MET A 54 -1.62 10.83 -12.11
N GLY A 55 -0.68 10.25 -12.85
CA GLY A 55 -0.40 10.55 -14.25
C GLY A 55 -1.42 9.94 -15.22
N PRO A 56 -1.15 10.06 -16.53
CA PRO A 56 -2.02 9.51 -17.58
C PRO A 56 -2.10 7.98 -17.50
N ILE A 57 -3.20 7.43 -18.01
CA ILE A 57 -3.37 5.97 -18.16
C ILE A 57 -2.35 5.47 -19.19
N GLU A 58 -1.79 4.29 -18.98
CA GLU A 58 -0.81 3.70 -19.90
C GLU A 58 -1.52 3.26 -21.18
N TYR A 59 -0.86 3.40 -22.35
CA TYR A 59 -1.51 3.19 -23.65
C TYR A 59 -2.16 1.81 -23.80
N PHE A 60 -1.49 0.75 -23.35
CA PHE A 60 -2.02 -0.62 -23.43
C PHE A 60 -3.24 -0.86 -22.53
N GLN A 61 -3.54 0.07 -21.62
CA GLN A 61 -4.68 -0.01 -20.73
C GLN A 61 -5.93 0.69 -21.31
N TYR A 62 -5.90 1.22 -22.54
CA TYR A 62 -7.08 1.81 -23.19
C TYR A 62 -8.05 0.82 -23.82
N GLU A 63 -7.69 -0.46 -23.86
CA GLU A 63 -8.43 -1.47 -24.61
C GLU A 63 -8.91 -2.60 -23.68
N ALA A 64 -10.23 -2.79 -23.58
CA ALA A 64 -10.88 -4.03 -23.10
C ALA A 64 -12.33 -4.16 -23.63
N MET A 65 -12.94 -5.33 -23.41
CA MET A 65 -14.24 -5.73 -24.00
C MET A 65 -15.40 -4.75 -23.71
N MET A 66 -15.47 -4.23 -22.48
CA MET A 66 -16.51 -3.29 -22.05
C MET A 66 -16.02 -1.83 -22.02
N GLY A 67 -14.91 -1.52 -22.71
CA GLY A 67 -14.20 -0.25 -22.58
C GLY A 67 -12.94 -0.40 -21.73
N GLN A 68 -12.66 0.57 -20.85
CA GLN A 68 -11.40 0.66 -20.11
C GLN A 68 -11.32 -0.32 -18.91
N PRO A 69 -10.29 -1.19 -18.82
CA PRO A 69 -10.09 -2.18 -17.73
C PRO A 69 -9.49 -1.62 -16.43
N VAL A 70 -9.34 -0.29 -16.33
CA VAL A 70 -8.68 0.36 -15.19
C VAL A 70 -9.72 1.02 -14.30
N GLU A 71 -9.74 0.68 -13.02
CA GLU A 71 -10.58 1.40 -12.06
C GLU A 71 -10.15 2.88 -11.94
N ASN A 72 -11.09 3.73 -11.57
CA ASN A 72 -10.88 5.18 -11.51
C ASN A 72 -10.42 5.80 -12.85
N HIS A 73 -10.65 5.15 -14.00
CA HIS A 73 -10.27 5.69 -15.31
C HIS A 73 -11.00 7.00 -15.63
N GLY A 74 -12.22 7.18 -15.10
CA GLY A 74 -13.01 8.40 -15.27
C GLY A 74 -12.50 9.60 -14.47
N LEU A 75 -11.59 9.41 -13.50
CA LEU A 75 -11.07 10.51 -12.70
C LEU A 75 -10.13 11.40 -13.52
N PRO A 76 -10.27 12.75 -13.47
CA PRO A 76 -9.31 13.67 -14.05
C PRO A 76 -7.90 13.44 -13.50
N ARG A 77 -6.89 13.38 -14.38
CA ARG A 77 -5.49 13.07 -14.03
C ARG A 77 -4.54 14.20 -14.38
N PHE A 78 -3.32 14.16 -13.85
CA PHE A 78 -2.23 15.03 -14.28
C PHE A 78 -1.74 14.58 -15.66
N ARG A 79 -1.42 15.54 -16.54
CA ARG A 79 -0.95 15.24 -17.90
C ARG A 79 0.45 14.66 -17.96
N LYS A 80 1.31 14.95 -16.98
CA LYS A 80 2.69 14.49 -16.93
C LYS A 80 2.97 13.84 -15.58
N ALA A 81 3.62 12.68 -15.65
CA ALA A 81 4.20 11.99 -14.51
C ALA A 81 5.62 11.54 -14.86
N SER A 82 6.53 11.61 -13.90
CA SER A 82 7.81 10.91 -13.93
C SER A 82 8.08 10.24 -12.58
N PHE A 83 8.91 9.21 -12.58
CA PHE A 83 9.25 8.45 -11.39
C PHE A 83 10.76 8.46 -11.15
N ASP A 84 11.17 8.83 -9.95
CA ASP A 84 12.54 8.74 -9.48
C ASP A 84 12.61 7.71 -8.34
N ALA A 85 13.63 6.85 -8.33
CA ALA A 85 13.75 5.81 -7.32
C ALA A 85 15.17 5.66 -6.76
N ALA A 86 15.21 5.36 -5.46
CA ALA A 86 16.34 4.78 -4.76
C ALA A 86 15.76 3.91 -3.65
N TYR A 87 15.41 2.67 -3.99
CA TYR A 87 14.65 1.78 -3.12
C TYR A 87 15.25 1.73 -1.69
N PRO A 88 14.43 1.87 -0.63
CA PRO A 88 12.96 1.80 -0.59
C PRO A 88 12.22 3.13 -0.87
N PHE A 89 12.92 4.19 -1.28
CA PHE A 89 12.27 5.46 -1.63
C PHE A 89 11.82 5.47 -3.09
N GLY A 90 10.57 5.88 -3.30
CA GLY A 90 10.02 6.23 -4.61
C GLY A 90 9.49 7.66 -4.61
N GLN A 91 9.69 8.38 -5.71
CA GLN A 91 9.14 9.71 -5.92
C GLN A 91 8.38 9.78 -7.24
N VAL A 92 7.19 10.37 -7.22
CA VAL A 92 6.41 10.64 -8.43
C VAL A 92 6.28 12.14 -8.58
N ASN A 93 6.70 12.68 -9.71
CA ASN A 93 6.56 14.10 -10.03
C ASN A 93 5.34 14.29 -10.95
N LEU A 94 4.32 14.96 -10.44
CA LEU A 94 3.08 15.24 -11.16
C LEU A 94 3.03 16.72 -11.55
N SER A 95 2.83 16.99 -12.84
CA SER A 95 2.67 18.34 -13.35
C SER A 95 1.58 18.44 -14.41
N ASP A 96 0.91 19.58 -14.40
CA ASP A 96 -0.12 19.91 -15.37
C ASP A 96 -0.18 21.43 -15.55
N ARG A 97 -0.19 21.89 -16.80
CA ARG A 97 -0.24 23.32 -17.14
C ARG A 97 -1.50 24.03 -16.62
N ASP A 98 -2.62 23.31 -16.50
CA ASP A 98 -3.88 23.91 -16.07
C ASP A 98 -4.07 23.82 -14.54
N MET A 99 -3.28 22.98 -13.85
CA MET A 99 -3.36 22.85 -12.40
C MET A 99 -2.58 24.01 -11.74
N PRO A 100 -3.12 24.70 -10.72
CA PRO A 100 -2.43 25.81 -10.04
C PRO A 100 -1.25 25.35 -9.16
N VAL A 101 -1.09 24.04 -8.97
CA VAL A 101 -0.04 23.43 -8.16
C VAL A 101 0.70 22.36 -8.95
N ASP A 102 1.96 22.11 -8.58
CA ASP A 102 2.68 20.87 -8.90
C ASP A 102 2.74 20.00 -7.64
N VAL A 103 2.77 18.68 -7.83
CA VAL A 103 2.78 17.73 -6.72
C VAL A 103 3.91 16.73 -6.88
N LYS A 104 4.70 16.56 -5.81
CA LYS A 104 5.67 15.47 -5.69
C LYS A 104 5.20 14.50 -4.61
N ILE A 105 4.92 13.27 -4.99
CA ILE A 105 4.65 12.17 -4.06
C ILE A 105 6.00 11.61 -3.64
N ARG A 106 6.26 11.48 -2.34
CA ARG A 106 7.42 10.79 -1.77
C ARG A 106 6.90 9.63 -0.94
N ALA A 107 7.22 8.41 -1.32
CA ALA A 107 6.77 7.22 -0.62
C ALA A 107 7.95 6.35 -0.17
N TYR A 108 7.78 5.74 0.99
CA TYR A 108 8.69 4.69 1.48
C TYR A 108 8.04 3.87 2.59
N ASN A 109 8.69 2.77 2.90
CA ASN A 109 8.57 2.05 4.16
C ASN A 109 9.99 1.85 4.71
N PRO A 110 10.19 1.79 6.05
CA PRO A 110 11.53 1.66 6.61
C PRO A 110 12.25 0.41 6.11
N LEU A 111 13.52 0.56 5.73
CA LEU A 111 14.42 -0.55 5.38
C LEU A 111 15.81 -0.23 5.92
N ILE A 112 16.17 -0.92 6.99
CA ILE A 112 17.35 -0.63 7.79
C ILE A 112 18.14 -1.92 7.96
N PRO A 113 19.25 -2.10 7.23
CA PRO A 113 20.09 -3.28 7.35
C PRO A 113 20.51 -3.54 8.80
N GLY A 114 20.48 -4.80 9.22
CA GLY A 114 20.73 -5.25 10.59
C GLY A 114 19.55 -5.13 11.54
N HIS A 115 18.45 -4.48 11.12
CA HIS A 115 17.29 -4.21 11.98
C HIS A 115 16.00 -4.71 11.33
N ALA A 116 15.83 -6.04 11.38
CA ALA A 116 14.70 -6.74 10.79
C ALA A 116 13.34 -6.31 11.36
N ASP A 117 13.27 -6.01 12.66
CA ASP A 117 12.00 -5.61 13.31
C ASP A 117 11.54 -4.22 12.84
N ASP A 118 12.48 -3.27 12.74
CA ASP A 118 12.21 -1.92 12.22
C ASP A 118 11.91 -1.95 10.72
N SER A 119 12.59 -2.83 9.97
CA SER A 119 12.35 -3.03 8.54
C SER A 119 11.06 -3.79 8.26
N GLY A 120 10.57 -4.55 9.23
CA GLY A 120 9.39 -5.41 9.13
C GLY A 120 8.06 -4.72 9.45
N ILE A 121 8.07 -3.43 9.80
CA ILE A 121 6.85 -2.70 10.19
C ILE A 121 5.86 -2.66 9.00
N PRO A 122 4.56 -3.00 9.22
CA PRO A 122 3.53 -3.03 8.18
C PRO A 122 2.94 -1.63 7.94
N ILE A 123 3.75 -0.75 7.36
CA ILE A 123 3.40 0.65 7.06
C ILE A 123 3.85 1.05 5.66
N ALA A 124 3.06 1.88 4.99
CA ALA A 124 3.47 2.69 3.85
C ALA A 124 3.31 4.18 4.22
N VAL A 125 4.39 4.94 4.09
CA VAL A 125 4.41 6.40 4.30
C VAL A 125 4.26 7.08 2.95
N LEU A 126 3.26 7.96 2.81
CA LEU A 126 2.95 8.72 1.60
C LEU A 126 2.98 10.21 1.92
N ARG A 127 4.01 10.91 1.46
CA ARG A 127 4.17 12.36 1.65
C ARG A 127 3.89 13.09 0.35
N TYR A 128 2.91 13.99 0.37
CA TYR A 128 2.56 14.85 -0.76
C TYR A 128 3.17 16.22 -0.55
N VAL A 129 4.15 16.57 -1.39
CA VAL A 129 4.80 17.87 -1.43
C VAL A 129 4.09 18.70 -2.49
N VAL A 130 3.29 19.67 -2.09
CA VAL A 130 2.47 20.49 -2.99
C VAL A 130 3.11 21.88 -3.12
N THR A 131 3.44 22.27 -4.34
CA THR A 131 4.03 23.57 -4.65
C THR A 131 3.02 24.44 -5.38
N ASN A 132 2.68 25.59 -4.82
CA ASN A 132 1.80 26.57 -5.45
C ASN A 132 2.54 27.31 -6.56
N LYS A 133 2.03 27.21 -7.80
CA LYS A 133 2.63 27.90 -8.96
C LYS A 133 2.12 29.32 -9.13
N THR A 134 1.07 29.71 -8.43
CA THR A 134 0.43 31.02 -8.57
C THR A 134 1.12 32.08 -7.72
N ASP A 135 0.82 33.33 -8.01
CA ASP A 135 1.21 34.52 -7.26
C ASP A 135 0.21 34.89 -6.16
N LYS A 136 -0.75 34.01 -5.88
CA LYS A 136 -1.79 34.19 -4.86
C LYS A 136 -1.83 33.01 -3.90
N PRO A 137 -2.37 33.18 -2.68
CA PRO A 137 -2.70 32.05 -1.82
C PRO A 137 -3.66 31.08 -2.54
N THR A 138 -3.46 29.78 -2.30
CA THR A 138 -4.28 28.71 -2.87
C THR A 138 -4.72 27.77 -1.76
N THR A 139 -6.03 27.58 -1.63
CA THR A 139 -6.60 26.51 -0.80
C THR A 139 -6.38 25.19 -1.50
N VAL A 140 -5.80 24.22 -0.79
CA VAL A 140 -5.51 22.88 -1.28
C VAL A 140 -6.07 21.86 -0.29
N SER A 141 -6.68 20.80 -0.82
CA SER A 141 -6.98 19.62 -0.03
C SER A 141 -6.40 18.37 -0.69
N VAL A 142 -5.81 17.49 0.11
CA VAL A 142 -5.40 16.15 -0.34
C VAL A 142 -6.29 15.13 0.34
N CYS A 143 -6.82 14.17 -0.42
CA CYS A 143 -7.72 13.14 0.08
C CYS A 143 -7.22 11.76 -0.32
N GLY A 144 -7.07 10.85 0.63
CA GLY A 144 -6.95 9.42 0.36
C GLY A 144 -8.32 8.75 0.48
N VAL A 145 -8.67 7.88 -0.46
CA VAL A 145 -9.92 7.10 -0.44
C VAL A 145 -9.63 5.67 -0.86
N MET A 146 -10.26 4.70 -0.21
CA MET A 146 -10.13 3.28 -0.55
C MET A 146 -11.29 2.44 0.02
N ASP A 147 -11.64 1.36 -0.68
CA ASP A 147 -12.51 0.30 -0.17
C ASP A 147 -11.92 -0.36 1.08
N ASN A 148 -12.80 -0.77 1.99
CA ASN A 148 -12.47 -1.75 3.02
C ASN A 148 -12.61 -3.17 2.45
N PHE A 149 -11.55 -3.61 1.77
CA PHE A 149 -11.48 -4.91 1.08
C PHE A 149 -11.07 -6.09 1.97
N ILE A 150 -11.13 -5.96 3.31
CA ILE A 150 -10.85 -7.06 4.25
C ILE A 150 -11.73 -8.26 3.91
N GLY A 151 -11.18 -9.47 3.90
CA GLY A 151 -11.87 -10.69 3.44
C GLY A 151 -11.70 -11.00 1.95
N ILE A 152 -11.22 -10.05 1.14
CA ILE A 152 -10.86 -10.25 -0.27
C ILE A 152 -9.34 -10.31 -0.33
N ASP A 153 -8.73 -11.48 -0.24
CA ASP A 153 -7.27 -11.64 -0.38
C ASP A 153 -6.86 -12.10 -1.77
N GLY A 154 -7.83 -12.51 -2.60
CA GLY A 154 -7.62 -13.10 -3.92
C GLY A 154 -7.78 -14.62 -4.00
N SER A 155 -7.92 -15.31 -2.87
CA SER A 155 -8.11 -16.77 -2.84
C SER A 155 -9.49 -17.22 -3.33
N ARG A 156 -10.48 -16.33 -3.27
CA ARG A 156 -11.89 -16.59 -3.59
C ARG A 156 -12.29 -15.80 -4.84
N GLN A 157 -12.71 -16.53 -5.87
CA GLN A 157 -13.16 -15.96 -7.13
C GLN A 157 -14.29 -16.77 -7.74
N HIS A 158 -15.16 -16.12 -8.49
CA HIS A 158 -16.10 -16.78 -9.39
C HIS A 158 -16.11 -16.06 -10.74
N SER A 159 -16.63 -16.73 -11.77
CA SER A 159 -16.90 -16.08 -13.05
C SER A 159 -18.28 -15.46 -13.03
N ASP A 160 -18.39 -14.20 -13.41
CA ASP A 160 -19.67 -13.54 -13.60
C ASP A 160 -20.31 -13.96 -14.95
N TRP A 161 -21.47 -13.37 -15.27
CA TRP A 161 -22.19 -13.66 -16.51
C TRP A 161 -21.44 -13.24 -17.79
N LYS A 162 -20.44 -12.36 -17.69
CA LYS A 162 -19.56 -11.94 -18.79
C LYS A 162 -18.34 -12.86 -18.93
N GLY A 163 -18.17 -13.81 -18.02
CA GLY A 163 -16.98 -14.66 -17.94
C GLY A 163 -15.79 -13.95 -17.27
N GLU A 164 -15.99 -12.78 -16.67
CA GLU A 164 -14.97 -12.03 -15.94
C GLU A 164 -14.80 -12.61 -14.54
N GLN A 165 -13.59 -12.50 -14.01
CA GLN A 165 -13.30 -13.02 -12.67
C GLN A 165 -13.57 -11.95 -11.62
N VAL A 166 -14.42 -12.30 -10.66
CA VAL A 166 -14.81 -11.44 -9.54
C VAL A 166 -14.25 -12.02 -8.26
N LEU A 167 -13.42 -11.24 -7.56
CA LEU A 167 -12.95 -11.59 -6.22
C LEU A 167 -14.03 -11.27 -5.19
N PHE A 168 -14.20 -12.13 -4.20
CA PHE A 168 -15.21 -11.96 -3.15
C PHE A 168 -14.69 -12.40 -1.80
N GLY A 169 -15.42 -12.06 -0.72
CA GLY A 169 -15.12 -12.52 0.63
C GLY A 169 -15.24 -11.45 1.71
N ALA A 170 -15.28 -10.17 1.33
CA ALA A 170 -15.72 -9.11 2.23
C ALA A 170 -17.17 -9.37 2.65
N SER A 171 -17.49 -9.08 3.92
CA SER A 171 -18.84 -9.22 4.44
C SER A 171 -19.03 -8.26 5.59
N LYS A 172 -20.01 -7.35 5.47
CA LYS A 172 -20.40 -6.31 6.44
C LYS A 172 -19.20 -5.66 7.14
N ASN A 173 -18.17 -5.34 6.38
CA ASN A 173 -17.00 -4.63 6.89
C ASN A 173 -17.43 -3.24 7.42
N LYS A 174 -16.62 -2.67 8.30
CA LYS A 174 -16.92 -1.40 8.97
C LYS A 174 -15.72 -0.46 8.94
N ASN A 175 -16.04 0.81 8.78
CA ASN A 175 -15.08 1.92 8.84
C ASN A 175 -15.41 2.79 10.05
N GLU A 176 -14.42 3.02 10.90
CA GLU A 176 -14.52 3.83 12.11
C GLU A 176 -13.62 5.05 11.99
N ILE A 177 -14.14 6.25 12.26
CA ILE A 177 -13.31 7.44 12.40
C ILE A 177 -12.60 7.36 13.75
N ARG A 178 -11.27 7.47 13.74
CA ARG A 178 -10.46 7.52 14.95
C ARG A 178 -9.57 8.76 14.96
N GLU A 179 -9.45 9.36 16.14
CA GLU A 179 -8.57 10.48 16.42
C GLU A 179 -7.85 10.22 17.74
N GLU A 180 -6.52 10.15 17.71
CA GLU A 180 -5.70 9.91 18.90
C GLU A 180 -4.38 10.67 18.81
N GLY A 181 -4.15 11.59 19.75
CA GLY A 181 -2.97 12.45 19.73
C GLY A 181 -2.90 13.29 18.45
N LYS A 182 -1.84 13.10 17.65
CA LYS A 182 -1.68 13.79 16.35
C LYS A 182 -2.30 13.03 15.18
N LEU A 183 -2.71 11.78 15.39
CA LEU A 183 -3.17 10.89 14.32
C LEU A 183 -4.68 10.97 14.19
N LYS A 184 -5.14 11.08 12.95
CA LYS A 184 -6.56 11.05 12.61
C LYS A 184 -6.77 10.24 11.34
N GLY A 185 -7.85 9.49 11.25
CA GLY A 185 -8.08 8.67 10.07
C GLY A 185 -9.28 7.75 10.15
N ILE A 186 -9.33 6.83 9.19
CA ILE A 186 -10.30 5.74 9.14
C ILE A 186 -9.60 4.44 9.53
N TYR A 187 -10.16 3.76 10.51
CA TYR A 187 -9.83 2.39 10.89
C TYR A 187 -10.83 1.42 10.24
N MET A 188 -10.31 0.45 9.50
CA MET A 188 -11.06 -0.49 8.68
C MET A 188 -10.95 -1.89 9.28
N TYR A 189 -12.09 -2.51 9.55
CA TYR A 189 -12.18 -3.83 10.17
C TYR A 189 -13.41 -4.60 9.71
N SER A 190 -13.52 -5.87 10.12
CA SER A 190 -14.69 -6.71 9.91
C SER A 190 -15.06 -7.45 11.20
N GLU A 191 -16.35 -7.41 11.57
CA GLU A 191 -16.91 -8.18 12.70
C GLU A 191 -17.50 -9.52 12.24
N SER A 192 -17.85 -9.63 10.96
CA SER A 192 -18.54 -10.76 10.35
C SER A 192 -17.60 -11.76 9.68
N ALA A 193 -16.41 -11.32 9.25
CA ALA A 193 -15.42 -12.23 8.72
C ALA A 193 -14.89 -13.16 9.83
N ASP A 194 -14.67 -14.44 9.49
CA ASP A 194 -14.08 -15.42 10.39
C ASP A 194 -12.67 -14.97 10.82
N LYS A 195 -12.44 -14.84 12.13
CA LYS A 195 -11.15 -14.40 12.68
C LYS A 195 -10.01 -15.36 12.41
N ALA A 196 -10.29 -16.60 12.02
CA ALA A 196 -9.26 -17.57 11.60
C ALA A 196 -8.93 -17.50 10.10
N ASP A 197 -9.70 -16.74 9.33
CA ASP A 197 -9.55 -16.61 7.88
C ASP A 197 -8.20 -15.95 7.52
N PRO A 198 -7.43 -16.46 6.54
CA PRO A 198 -6.25 -15.80 6.01
C PRO A 198 -6.45 -14.35 5.59
N ALA A 199 -7.66 -14.00 5.14
CA ALA A 199 -8.03 -12.65 4.70
C ALA A 199 -8.54 -11.75 5.83
N TRP A 200 -8.66 -12.27 7.06
CA TRP A 200 -9.05 -11.47 8.23
C TRP A 200 -7.88 -10.65 8.75
N GLY A 201 -8.18 -9.41 9.11
CA GLY A 201 -7.22 -8.45 9.59
C GLY A 201 -7.83 -7.06 9.75
N THR A 202 -6.98 -6.04 9.76
CA THR A 202 -7.36 -4.63 9.90
C THR A 202 -6.47 -3.76 9.01
N ILE A 203 -6.99 -2.62 8.57
CA ILE A 203 -6.27 -1.60 7.80
C ILE A 203 -6.54 -0.25 8.46
N ALA A 204 -5.60 0.69 8.40
CA ALA A 204 -5.88 2.08 8.74
C ALA A 204 -5.30 3.02 7.68
N LEU A 205 -6.12 4.00 7.25
CA LEU A 205 -5.68 5.14 6.45
C LEU A 205 -5.70 6.38 7.35
N THR A 206 -4.54 6.97 7.58
CA THR A 206 -4.38 8.05 8.58
C THR A 206 -3.55 9.22 8.05
N THR A 207 -3.67 10.37 8.70
CA THR A 207 -2.82 11.55 8.51
C THR A 207 -2.41 12.10 9.88
N ASP A 208 -1.28 12.81 9.91
CA ASP A 208 -0.83 13.60 11.07
C ASP A 208 -0.97 15.11 10.86
N SER A 209 -1.80 15.51 9.89
CA SER A 209 -2.06 16.91 9.61
C SER A 209 -2.68 17.63 10.81
N ASN A 210 -2.11 18.78 11.16
CA ASN A 210 -2.69 19.71 12.13
C ASN A 210 -3.71 20.67 11.50
N ASP A 211 -3.89 20.60 10.18
CA ASP A 211 -4.87 21.41 9.47
C ASP A 211 -6.29 20.82 9.60
N ARG A 212 -7.25 21.37 8.86
CA ARG A 212 -8.64 20.89 8.89
C ARG A 212 -8.72 19.52 8.21
N VAL A 213 -9.09 18.48 8.97
CA VAL A 213 -9.30 17.12 8.47
C VAL A 213 -10.78 16.77 8.48
N THR A 214 -11.26 16.15 7.41
CA THR A 214 -12.63 15.61 7.28
C THR A 214 -12.60 14.17 6.80
N PHE A 215 -13.68 13.45 7.06
CA PHE A 215 -13.76 12.01 6.87
C PHE A 215 -15.02 11.61 6.14
N LYS A 216 -14.98 10.40 5.59
CA LYS A 216 -16.16 9.68 5.12
C LYS A 216 -15.98 8.21 5.47
N THR A 217 -16.98 7.60 6.13
CA THR A 217 -16.94 6.17 6.48
C THR A 217 -17.62 5.29 5.44
N SER A 218 -18.45 5.86 4.57
CA SER A 218 -19.08 5.17 3.44
C SER A 218 -19.52 6.15 2.35
N VAL A 219 -19.74 5.62 1.16
CA VAL A 219 -20.31 6.30 -0.01
C VAL A 219 -21.71 5.75 -0.32
N SER A 220 -22.40 6.38 -1.27
CA SER A 220 -23.69 5.90 -1.79
C SER A 220 -23.59 4.44 -2.27
N PRO A 221 -24.45 3.52 -1.78
CA PRO A 221 -24.44 2.11 -2.16
C PRO A 221 -25.45 1.79 -3.29
N LEU A 222 -25.81 2.78 -4.12
CA LEU A 222 -26.85 2.63 -5.15
C LEU A 222 -26.36 1.86 -6.39
N GLY A 223 -25.07 1.47 -6.43
CA GLY A 223 -24.46 0.77 -7.55
C GLY A 223 -24.22 1.67 -8.76
N TRP A 224 -23.73 1.06 -9.85
CA TRP A 224 -23.51 1.71 -11.15
C TRP A 224 -22.63 2.98 -11.09
N GLY A 225 -21.61 2.98 -10.23
CA GLY A 225 -20.67 4.10 -10.08
C GLY A 225 -21.18 5.24 -9.20
N SER A 226 -22.30 5.06 -8.51
CA SER A 226 -22.79 6.03 -7.51
C SER A 226 -21.78 6.23 -6.36
N GLU A 227 -20.96 5.22 -6.09
CA GLU A 227 -19.92 5.19 -5.09
C GLU A 227 -18.89 6.29 -5.41
N ILE A 228 -18.25 6.20 -6.59
CA ILE A 228 -17.23 7.14 -7.04
C ILE A 228 -17.81 8.54 -7.28
N LEU A 229 -19.03 8.64 -7.82
CA LEU A 229 -19.68 9.93 -8.05
C LEU A 229 -20.02 10.63 -6.74
N SER A 230 -20.61 9.92 -5.77
CA SER A 230 -20.95 10.52 -4.47
C SER A 230 -19.73 10.98 -3.69
N PHE A 231 -18.60 10.26 -3.79
CA PHE A 231 -17.31 10.72 -3.28
C PHE A 231 -16.80 11.96 -4.05
N TRP A 232 -16.80 11.88 -5.38
CA TRP A 232 -16.20 12.90 -6.23
C TRP A 232 -16.95 14.22 -6.17
N ASP A 233 -18.28 14.20 -6.19
CA ASP A 233 -19.11 15.41 -6.13
C ASP A 233 -18.97 16.14 -4.79
N ASP A 234 -18.89 15.40 -3.68
CA ASP A 234 -18.62 15.93 -2.33
C ASP A 234 -17.23 16.57 -2.29
N PHE A 235 -16.17 15.80 -2.60
CA PHE A 235 -14.79 16.29 -2.50
C PHE A 235 -14.48 17.41 -3.50
N SER A 236 -15.03 17.37 -4.71
CA SER A 236 -14.73 18.36 -5.74
C SER A 236 -15.46 19.70 -5.55
N ALA A 237 -16.52 19.74 -4.73
CA ALA A 237 -17.26 20.96 -4.44
C ALA A 237 -16.39 21.98 -3.69
N ASP A 238 -15.74 21.55 -2.61
CA ASP A 238 -15.00 22.46 -1.71
C ASP A 238 -13.69 21.88 -1.16
N GLY A 239 -13.30 20.67 -1.57
CA GLY A 239 -12.10 19.99 -1.06
C GLY A 239 -12.29 19.37 0.33
N MET A 240 -13.52 19.28 0.83
CA MET A 240 -13.84 18.67 2.12
C MET A 240 -14.66 17.39 1.91
N LEU A 241 -14.88 16.64 2.98
CA LEU A 241 -15.73 15.45 2.97
C LEU A 241 -16.87 15.60 3.97
N THR A 242 -18.05 15.10 3.58
CA THR A 242 -19.23 15.02 4.42
C THR A 242 -19.52 13.56 4.78
N ASP A 243 -19.47 13.24 6.08
CA ASP A 243 -19.79 11.90 6.57
C ASP A 243 -21.31 11.68 6.61
N ALA A 244 -21.87 11.28 5.48
CA ALA A 244 -23.25 10.82 5.38
C ALA A 244 -23.36 9.35 5.81
N LYS A 245 -24.45 9.02 6.51
CA LYS A 245 -24.75 7.63 6.88
C LYS A 245 -25.48 6.93 5.74
N TYR A 246 -24.93 5.80 5.31
CA TYR A 246 -25.52 4.89 4.35
C TYR A 246 -25.67 3.52 5.00
N ASP A 247 -26.61 2.73 4.49
CA ASP A 247 -26.62 1.30 4.75
C ASP A 247 -25.27 0.74 4.29
N GLN A 248 -24.56 0.06 5.20
CA GLN A 248 -23.17 -0.33 4.96
C GLN A 248 -23.14 -1.46 3.93
N PRO A 249 -22.49 -1.28 2.77
CA PRO A 249 -22.22 -2.39 1.87
C PRO A 249 -21.24 -3.36 2.53
N ASP A 250 -21.01 -4.52 1.90
CA ASP A 250 -20.08 -5.51 2.45
C ASP A 250 -18.62 -5.01 2.55
N LYS A 251 -18.26 -4.03 1.72
CA LYS A 251 -16.94 -3.37 1.64
C LYS A 251 -17.07 -1.85 1.58
N PRO A 252 -17.41 -1.14 2.68
CA PRO A 252 -17.63 0.31 2.63
C PRO A 252 -16.34 1.07 2.31
N VAL A 253 -16.49 2.20 1.61
CA VAL A 253 -15.39 3.08 1.26
C VAL A 253 -15.04 4.01 2.42
N GLY A 254 -13.77 4.05 2.80
CA GLY A 254 -13.25 5.04 3.76
C GLY A 254 -12.45 6.13 3.05
N ALA A 255 -12.61 7.37 3.49
CA ALA A 255 -11.81 8.50 2.99
C ALA A 255 -11.36 9.45 4.11
N VAL A 256 -10.17 10.04 3.92
CA VAL A 256 -9.57 11.05 4.81
C VAL A 256 -9.08 12.20 3.93
N ALA A 257 -9.62 13.40 4.14
CA ALA A 257 -9.21 14.61 3.45
C ALA A 257 -8.63 15.62 4.42
N ALA A 258 -7.53 16.27 4.05
CA ALA A 258 -6.90 17.32 4.83
C ALA A 258 -6.73 18.56 3.98
N SER A 259 -7.26 19.68 4.47
CA SER A 259 -7.37 20.96 3.77
C SER A 259 -6.52 22.03 4.43
N PHE A 260 -5.80 22.79 3.62
CA PHE A 260 -4.85 23.80 4.05
C PHE A 260 -4.67 24.91 3.01
N GLU A 261 -4.13 26.04 3.44
CA GLU A 261 -3.71 27.11 2.52
C GLU A 261 -2.21 27.01 2.24
N ILE A 262 -1.83 27.23 0.97
CA ILE A 262 -0.44 27.42 0.56
C ILE A 262 -0.27 28.87 0.08
N PRO A 263 0.68 29.64 0.65
CA PRO A 263 0.99 30.98 0.17
C PRO A 263 1.38 31.01 -1.31
N ALA A 264 1.35 32.20 -1.92
CA ALA A 264 1.88 32.43 -3.25
C ALA A 264 3.30 31.87 -3.38
N LYS A 265 3.57 31.06 -4.41
CA LYS A 265 4.87 30.39 -4.63
C LYS A 265 5.35 29.49 -3.48
N GLY A 266 4.50 29.25 -2.48
CA GLY A 266 4.82 28.46 -1.31
C GLY A 266 4.80 26.97 -1.60
N THR A 267 5.38 26.19 -0.69
CA THR A 267 5.34 24.73 -0.70
C THR A 267 4.87 24.23 0.65
N LYS A 268 4.02 23.20 0.67
CA LYS A 268 3.58 22.52 1.89
C LYS A 268 3.65 21.01 1.71
N GLU A 269 4.05 20.33 2.77
CA GLU A 269 4.08 18.86 2.83
C GLU A 269 2.92 18.36 3.70
N ILE A 270 2.28 17.29 3.26
CA ILE A 270 1.30 16.56 4.05
C ILE A 270 1.55 15.06 3.99
N ASN A 271 1.47 14.38 5.14
CA ASN A 271 1.68 12.95 5.21
C ASN A 271 0.35 12.20 5.35
N PHE A 272 0.31 11.05 4.68
CA PHE A 272 -0.66 10.00 4.90
C PHE A 272 0.07 8.70 5.17
N TYR A 273 -0.58 7.82 5.91
CA TYR A 273 -0.05 6.52 6.27
C TYR A 273 -1.11 5.47 6.00
N VAL A 274 -0.68 4.39 5.35
CA VAL A 274 -1.47 3.15 5.25
C VAL A 274 -0.78 2.12 6.11
N THR A 275 -1.45 1.63 7.14
CA THR A 275 -0.97 0.53 7.99
C THR A 275 -1.90 -0.66 7.92
N TRP A 276 -1.36 -1.85 8.14
CA TRP A 276 -2.14 -3.09 8.05
C TRP A 276 -1.74 -4.09 9.13
N HIS A 277 -2.66 -4.99 9.43
CA HIS A 277 -2.42 -6.13 10.32
C HIS A 277 -3.24 -7.33 9.86
N PHE A 278 -2.57 -8.38 9.37
CA PHE A 278 -3.20 -9.63 8.91
C PHE A 278 -2.52 -10.83 9.57
N PRO A 279 -3.03 -11.39 10.68
CA PRO A 279 -2.29 -12.36 11.48
C PRO A 279 -2.27 -13.79 10.94
N ASN A 280 -3.15 -14.15 10.00
CA ASN A 280 -3.46 -15.54 9.68
C ASN A 280 -2.72 -16.07 8.46
N ARG A 281 -1.38 -16.07 8.49
CA ARG A 281 -0.59 -16.71 7.43
C ARG A 281 -0.54 -18.23 7.58
N PHE A 282 -0.67 -18.93 6.46
CA PHE A 282 -0.56 -20.39 6.37
C PHE A 282 0.67 -20.84 5.58
N GLY A 283 1.23 -20.00 4.71
CA GLY A 283 2.33 -20.40 3.84
C GLY A 283 1.88 -21.50 2.88
N TRP A 284 2.57 -22.64 2.92
CA TRP A 284 2.20 -23.87 2.21
C TRP A 284 1.56 -24.93 3.14
N SER A 285 1.23 -24.56 4.39
CA SER A 285 0.65 -25.45 5.40
C SER A 285 -0.87 -25.35 5.47
N LYS A 286 -1.51 -26.37 6.04
CA LYS A 286 -2.92 -26.31 6.48
C LYS A 286 -3.06 -25.69 7.88
N THR A 287 -1.96 -25.53 8.60
CA THR A 287 -1.91 -24.93 9.94
C THR A 287 -1.39 -23.50 9.84
N ARG A 288 -1.98 -22.61 10.64
CA ARG A 288 -1.54 -21.21 10.74
C ARG A 288 -0.11 -21.14 11.27
N VAL A 289 0.80 -20.56 10.48
CA VAL A 289 2.17 -20.20 10.88
C VAL A 289 2.27 -18.75 11.36
N GLY A 290 1.30 -17.92 10.98
CA GLY A 290 1.17 -16.52 11.38
C GLY A 290 2.22 -15.59 10.78
N ASN A 291 2.12 -14.30 11.12
CA ASN A 291 3.09 -13.28 10.74
C ASN A 291 3.79 -12.72 11.97
N TYR A 292 5.12 -12.61 11.94
CA TYR A 292 5.90 -12.05 13.04
C TYR A 292 5.42 -10.66 13.47
N TYR A 293 5.18 -9.76 12.50
CA TYR A 293 4.74 -8.40 12.81
C TYR A 293 3.39 -8.41 13.55
N ALA A 294 2.52 -9.40 13.29
CA ALA A 294 1.19 -9.46 13.87
C ALA A 294 1.22 -9.90 15.35
N ALA A 295 2.31 -10.51 15.80
CA ALA A 295 2.58 -10.73 17.23
C ALA A 295 3.14 -9.47 17.92
N GLN A 296 3.68 -8.52 17.15
CA GLN A 296 4.25 -7.28 17.70
C GLN A 296 3.20 -6.20 17.92
N TYR A 297 2.09 -6.21 17.19
CA TYR A 297 1.03 -5.18 17.20
C TYR A 297 -0.35 -5.81 17.36
N SER A 298 -1.29 -5.11 17.99
CA SER A 298 -2.66 -5.63 18.17
C SER A 298 -3.52 -5.53 16.91
N ASP A 299 -3.33 -4.46 16.13
CA ASP A 299 -4.09 -4.12 14.93
C ASP A 299 -3.38 -3.02 14.12
N ALA A 300 -3.95 -2.62 12.98
CA ALA A 300 -3.39 -1.60 12.11
C ALA A 300 -3.32 -0.19 12.75
N TRP A 301 -4.19 0.13 13.71
CA TRP A 301 -4.14 1.40 14.42
C TRP A 301 -2.96 1.42 15.42
N ASP A 302 -2.74 0.31 16.13
CA ASP A 302 -1.57 0.15 17.02
C ASP A 302 -0.24 0.29 16.27
N VAL A 303 -0.17 -0.24 15.03
CA VAL A 303 1.00 -0.07 14.14
C VAL A 303 1.32 1.41 13.96
N ILE A 304 0.36 2.24 13.51
CA ILE A 304 0.63 3.66 13.27
C ILE A 304 0.89 4.41 14.57
N LYS A 305 0.12 4.13 15.63
CA LYS A 305 0.28 4.77 16.93
C LYS A 305 1.69 4.59 17.50
N ARG A 306 2.25 3.38 17.40
CA ARG A 306 3.59 3.07 17.92
C ARG A 306 4.72 3.46 16.98
N THR A 307 4.45 3.50 15.67
CA THR A 307 5.46 3.81 14.66
C THR A 307 5.62 5.32 14.43
N HIS A 308 4.52 6.09 14.45
CA HIS A 308 4.52 7.53 14.12
C HIS A 308 5.58 8.34 14.88
N PRO A 309 5.74 8.21 16.22
CA PRO A 309 6.77 8.95 16.96
C PRO A 309 8.21 8.60 16.55
N ARG A 310 8.42 7.42 15.96
CA ARG A 310 9.73 6.89 15.54
C ARG A 310 10.04 7.18 14.08
N LEU A 311 9.06 7.60 13.27
CA LEU A 311 9.24 7.82 11.83
C LEU A 311 10.44 8.73 11.48
N PRO A 312 10.72 9.84 12.19
CA PRO A 312 11.90 10.65 11.88
C PRO A 312 13.22 9.88 11.99
N GLU A 313 13.34 9.00 12.99
CA GLU A 313 14.52 8.16 13.21
C GLU A 313 14.60 7.02 12.19
N LEU A 314 13.47 6.35 11.91
CA LEU A 314 13.38 5.30 10.90
C LEU A 314 13.71 5.83 9.49
N GLU A 315 13.19 6.99 9.11
CA GLU A 315 13.48 7.66 7.84
C GLU A 315 14.97 8.01 7.74
N LYS A 316 15.53 8.58 8.82
CA LYS A 316 16.95 8.95 8.88
C LYS A 316 17.85 7.73 8.67
N ARG A 317 17.58 6.61 9.34
CA ARG A 317 18.38 5.38 9.22
C ARG A 317 18.23 4.70 7.86
N THR A 318 17.02 4.71 7.30
CA THR A 318 16.78 4.24 5.93
C THR A 318 17.56 5.08 4.91
N LYS A 319 17.55 6.41 5.05
CA LYS A 319 18.37 7.31 4.23
C LYS A 319 19.87 7.09 4.41
N GLN A 320 20.34 6.82 5.63
CA GLN A 320 21.74 6.52 5.87
C GLN A 320 22.20 5.30 5.08
N PHE A 321 21.41 4.23 5.05
CA PHE A 321 21.68 3.06 4.22
C PHE A 321 21.74 3.41 2.73
N VAL A 322 20.68 4.03 2.20
CA VAL A 322 20.61 4.36 0.76
C VAL A 322 21.75 5.29 0.37
N ASN A 323 22.00 6.35 1.15
CA ASN A 323 23.08 7.30 0.90
C ASN A 323 24.46 6.64 0.92
N ALA A 324 24.72 5.74 1.88
CA ALA A 324 25.98 5.01 1.94
C ALA A 324 26.17 4.12 0.70
N PHE A 325 25.11 3.45 0.24
CA PHE A 325 25.17 2.58 -0.93
C PHE A 325 25.35 3.37 -2.23
N ILE A 326 24.57 4.45 -2.45
CA ILE A 326 24.68 5.25 -3.68
C ILE A 326 25.99 6.06 -3.75
N ALA A 327 26.63 6.34 -2.61
CA ALA A 327 27.93 7.00 -2.53
C ALA A 327 29.12 6.08 -2.86
N SER A 328 28.89 4.77 -3.04
CA SER A 328 29.92 3.84 -3.54
C SER A 328 30.43 4.25 -4.92
N ASP A 329 31.56 3.71 -5.34
CA ASP A 329 32.17 3.94 -6.65
C ASP A 329 31.61 3.02 -7.75
N PHE A 330 30.59 2.21 -7.45
CA PHE A 330 29.92 1.37 -8.45
C PHE A 330 29.20 2.21 -9.53
N PRO A 331 29.12 1.70 -10.77
CA PRO A 331 28.31 2.32 -11.82
C PRO A 331 26.84 2.46 -11.42
N GLU A 332 26.19 3.54 -11.87
CA GLU A 332 24.78 3.83 -11.59
C GLU A 332 23.81 2.67 -11.94
N PRO A 333 23.95 1.98 -13.09
CA PRO A 333 23.08 0.83 -13.41
C PRO A 333 23.20 -0.32 -12.40
N ILE A 334 24.38 -0.52 -11.81
CA ILE A 334 24.61 -1.55 -10.79
C ILE A 334 23.94 -1.16 -9.47
N LYS A 335 24.05 0.12 -9.09
CA LYS A 335 23.40 0.64 -7.88
C LYS A 335 21.88 0.52 -7.99
N GLU A 336 21.33 0.91 -9.13
CA GLU A 336 19.89 0.82 -9.41
C GLU A 336 19.42 -0.64 -9.36
N ALA A 337 20.07 -1.54 -10.11
CA ALA A 337 19.71 -2.94 -10.15
C ALA A 337 19.81 -3.61 -8.78
N ALA A 338 20.86 -3.30 -8.00
CA ALA A 338 21.02 -3.85 -6.65
C ALA A 338 19.90 -3.40 -5.72
N LEU A 339 19.61 -2.09 -5.64
CA LEU A 339 18.54 -1.57 -4.78
C LEU A 339 17.16 -2.09 -5.21
N PHE A 340 16.89 -2.14 -6.51
CA PHE A 340 15.64 -2.67 -7.05
C PHE A 340 15.40 -4.13 -6.63
N ASN A 341 16.43 -4.99 -6.71
CA ASN A 341 16.31 -6.40 -6.34
C ASN A 341 16.06 -6.61 -4.83
N VAL A 342 16.45 -5.66 -3.96
CA VAL A 342 16.11 -5.73 -2.52
C VAL A 342 14.60 -5.67 -2.30
N SER A 343 13.83 -5.09 -3.23
CA SER A 343 12.37 -5.01 -3.12
C SER A 343 11.68 -6.36 -3.03
N THR A 344 12.28 -7.43 -3.56
CA THR A 344 11.76 -8.80 -3.46
C THR A 344 11.65 -9.28 -2.01
N LEU A 345 12.48 -8.77 -1.09
CA LEU A 345 12.35 -9.08 0.35
C LEU A 345 11.10 -8.46 0.99
N ARG A 346 10.38 -7.59 0.27
CA ARG A 346 9.17 -6.88 0.71
C ARG A 346 7.96 -7.21 -0.16
N THR A 347 7.94 -8.39 -0.77
CA THR A 347 6.79 -8.96 -1.50
C THR A 347 6.29 -10.23 -0.80
N GLN A 348 5.21 -10.82 -1.31
CA GLN A 348 4.72 -12.12 -0.84
C GLN A 348 5.67 -13.31 -1.11
N THR A 349 6.80 -13.08 -1.79
CA THR A 349 7.86 -14.09 -1.97
C THR A 349 8.51 -14.46 -0.64
N VAL A 350 8.57 -13.54 0.32
CA VAL A 350 9.22 -13.74 1.61
C VAL A 350 8.24 -13.48 2.73
N PHE A 351 8.28 -14.31 3.77
CA PHE A 351 7.55 -14.03 5.00
C PHE A 351 8.36 -14.44 6.22
N ARG A 352 8.09 -13.76 7.33
CA ARG A 352 8.61 -14.12 8.65
C ARG A 352 7.43 -14.65 9.47
N ALA A 353 7.48 -15.94 9.79
CA ALA A 353 6.44 -16.62 10.57
C ALA A 353 6.33 -16.03 11.98
N GLU A 354 5.25 -16.34 12.70
CA GLU A 354 4.97 -15.78 14.03
C GLU A 354 6.10 -16.04 15.04
N ASP A 355 6.76 -17.19 14.94
CA ASP A 355 7.92 -17.58 15.75
C ASP A 355 9.22 -16.82 15.38
N GLY A 356 9.20 -16.02 14.32
CA GLY A 356 10.31 -15.23 13.85
C GLY A 356 11.19 -15.90 12.81
N ILE A 357 10.92 -17.15 12.42
CA ILE A 357 11.65 -17.86 11.36
C ILE A 357 11.29 -17.25 9.99
N MET A 358 12.32 -16.95 9.21
CA MET A 358 12.16 -16.50 7.83
C MET A 358 11.96 -17.69 6.90
N PHE A 359 10.99 -17.56 6.02
CA PHE A 359 10.70 -18.48 4.95
C PHE A 359 10.53 -17.71 3.65
N GLY A 360 10.71 -18.41 2.54
CA GLY A 360 10.46 -17.86 1.23
C GLY A 360 10.02 -18.89 0.21
N TRP A 361 9.23 -18.43 -0.75
CA TRP A 361 8.85 -19.17 -1.95
C TRP A 361 9.98 -19.12 -2.97
N GLU A 362 9.99 -20.06 -3.92
CA GLU A 362 10.90 -19.99 -5.08
C GLU A 362 10.61 -18.72 -5.92
N GLY A 363 9.34 -18.38 -5.99
CA GLY A 363 8.79 -17.18 -6.60
C GLY A 363 7.29 -17.12 -6.31
N VAL A 364 6.63 -16.08 -6.80
CA VAL A 364 5.16 -15.96 -6.73
C VAL A 364 4.60 -15.73 -8.12
N HIS A 365 3.57 -16.50 -8.46
CA HIS A 365 2.75 -16.30 -9.65
C HIS A 365 1.65 -15.28 -9.35
N ASP A 366 0.79 -15.05 -10.34
CA ASP A 366 -0.34 -14.14 -10.17
C ASP A 366 -1.29 -14.59 -9.06
N ARG A 367 -1.39 -15.90 -8.79
CA ARG A 367 -2.42 -16.46 -7.88
C ARG A 367 -1.91 -17.45 -6.84
N ALA A 368 -0.65 -17.86 -6.91
CA ALA A 368 -0.11 -18.88 -6.03
C ALA A 368 1.41 -18.77 -5.92
N GLY A 369 1.95 -19.33 -4.84
CA GLY A 369 3.38 -19.46 -4.65
C GLY A 369 3.94 -20.51 -5.60
N SER A 370 5.18 -20.31 -6.04
CA SER A 370 5.86 -21.27 -6.89
C SER A 370 6.42 -22.40 -6.02
N CYS A 371 5.75 -23.56 -6.09
CA CYS A 371 6.04 -24.78 -5.33
C CYS A 371 5.97 -24.63 -3.80
N PHE A 372 5.83 -25.75 -3.08
CA PHE A 372 5.79 -25.75 -1.62
C PHE A 372 7.19 -25.82 -1.00
N GLY A 373 7.38 -25.16 0.14
CA GLY A 373 8.61 -25.20 0.91
C GLY A 373 9.70 -24.27 0.42
N SER A 374 10.50 -23.77 1.36
CA SER A 374 11.70 -23.00 1.02
C SER A 374 12.75 -23.90 0.40
N CYS A 375 13.10 -23.62 -0.86
CA CYS A 375 14.05 -24.43 -1.61
C CYS A 375 15.49 -23.93 -1.46
N THR A 376 16.40 -24.85 -1.14
CA THR A 376 17.83 -24.53 -0.94
C THR A 376 18.50 -24.06 -2.24
N HIS A 377 18.06 -24.58 -3.40
CA HIS A 377 18.63 -24.21 -4.70
C HIS A 377 18.25 -22.81 -5.20
N VAL A 378 17.40 -22.05 -4.51
CA VAL A 378 17.18 -20.61 -4.77
C VAL A 378 17.73 -19.79 -3.61
N TRP A 379 17.37 -20.16 -2.39
CA TRP A 379 17.75 -19.43 -1.18
C TRP A 379 19.23 -19.58 -0.78
N ASN A 380 20.02 -20.40 -1.51
CA ASN A 380 21.48 -20.38 -1.44
C ASN A 380 22.15 -19.50 -2.50
N TYR A 381 21.45 -19.11 -3.59
CA TYR A 381 21.95 -18.11 -4.53
C TYR A 381 21.58 -16.69 -4.12
N GLU A 382 20.48 -16.52 -3.39
CA GLU A 382 20.10 -15.25 -2.80
C GLU A 382 21.11 -14.85 -1.71
N GLN A 383 21.84 -13.74 -1.91
CA GLN A 383 22.90 -13.29 -1.00
C GLN A 383 22.54 -12.01 -0.24
N ALA A 384 21.59 -11.21 -0.72
CA ALA A 384 21.26 -9.93 -0.11
C ALA A 384 20.77 -10.09 1.34
N THR A 385 19.99 -11.12 1.66
CA THR A 385 19.51 -11.36 3.03
C THR A 385 20.66 -11.55 4.02
N ALA A 386 21.73 -12.25 3.65
CA ALA A 386 22.86 -12.48 4.56
C ALA A 386 23.60 -11.19 4.91
N PHE A 387 23.76 -10.27 3.95
CA PHE A 387 24.41 -8.98 4.15
C PHE A 387 23.51 -7.93 4.79
N LEU A 388 22.22 -7.92 4.43
CA LEU A 388 21.27 -6.92 4.92
C LEU A 388 20.61 -7.34 6.24
N PHE A 389 20.33 -8.62 6.45
CA PHE A 389 19.56 -9.14 7.59
C PHE A 389 20.12 -10.47 8.10
N GLY A 390 21.38 -10.45 8.56
CA GLY A 390 22.10 -11.66 8.99
C GLY A 390 21.39 -12.49 10.07
N SER A 391 20.60 -11.87 10.96
CA SER A 391 19.78 -12.62 11.93
C SER A 391 18.70 -13.47 11.25
N LEU A 392 18.01 -12.94 10.25
CA LEU A 392 17.02 -13.68 9.47
C LEU A 392 17.67 -14.76 8.62
N SER A 393 18.80 -14.46 7.98
CA SER A 393 19.58 -15.44 7.21
C SER A 393 19.98 -16.65 8.08
N LYS A 394 20.38 -16.42 9.34
CA LYS A 394 20.66 -17.52 10.28
C LYS A 394 19.44 -18.40 10.56
N THR A 395 18.21 -17.87 10.54
CA THR A 395 17.01 -18.69 10.72
C THR A 395 16.79 -19.63 9.53
N LEU A 396 17.05 -19.18 8.29
CA LEU A 396 17.04 -20.06 7.11
C LEU A 396 18.07 -21.19 7.26
N ARG A 397 19.29 -20.86 7.67
CA ARG A 397 20.35 -21.86 7.90
C ARG A 397 19.98 -22.84 9.02
N HIS A 398 19.29 -22.39 10.08
CA HIS A 398 18.79 -23.27 11.13
C HIS A 398 17.72 -24.25 10.60
N VAL A 399 16.81 -23.78 9.76
CA VAL A 399 15.81 -24.65 9.11
C VAL A 399 16.48 -25.69 8.22
N GLU A 400 17.48 -25.29 7.43
CA GLU A 400 18.18 -26.17 6.50
C GLU A 400 19.05 -27.22 7.22
N PHE A 401 20.00 -26.76 8.03
CA PHE A 401 20.99 -27.64 8.68
C PHE A 401 20.47 -28.29 9.97
N GLY A 402 19.45 -27.72 10.60
CA GLY A 402 18.88 -28.24 11.85
C GLY A 402 17.64 -29.09 11.63
N VAL A 403 16.61 -28.55 10.97
CA VAL A 403 15.31 -29.23 10.82
C VAL A 403 15.27 -30.12 9.58
N SER A 404 15.89 -29.67 8.48
CA SER A 404 15.77 -30.32 7.17
C SER A 404 16.92 -31.27 6.86
N THR A 405 17.87 -31.45 7.78
CA THR A 405 18.99 -32.38 7.65
C THR A 405 18.81 -33.52 8.64
N ASP A 406 18.82 -34.76 8.15
CA ASP A 406 18.67 -35.94 9.01
C ASP A 406 19.98 -36.34 9.70
N GLU A 407 19.91 -37.36 10.57
CA GLU A 407 21.06 -37.87 11.32
C GLU A 407 22.16 -38.50 10.43
N GLN A 408 21.85 -38.82 9.17
CA GLN A 408 22.82 -39.32 8.19
C GLN A 408 23.52 -38.19 7.44
N GLY A 409 23.11 -36.93 7.68
CA GLY A 409 23.63 -35.74 7.01
C GLY A 409 22.96 -35.45 5.66
N MET A 410 21.85 -36.12 5.34
CA MET A 410 21.08 -35.85 4.12
C MET A 410 20.15 -34.66 4.35
N MET A 411 20.33 -33.60 3.55
CA MET A 411 19.49 -32.41 3.59
C MET A 411 18.38 -32.47 2.54
N SER A 412 17.13 -32.26 2.95
CA SER A 412 16.03 -32.03 2.03
C SER A 412 16.25 -30.74 1.25
N PHE A 413 16.09 -30.78 -0.07
CA PHE A 413 16.21 -29.59 -0.91
C PHE A 413 15.05 -28.59 -0.73
N ARG A 414 13.96 -29.00 -0.05
CA ARG A 414 12.82 -28.16 0.33
C ARG A 414 12.46 -28.37 1.80
N ALA A 415 12.34 -27.27 2.54
CA ALA A 415 11.86 -27.25 3.92
C ALA A 415 10.35 -26.94 3.93
N ASN A 416 9.52 -27.92 4.34
CA ASN A 416 8.05 -27.82 4.32
C ASN A 416 7.45 -27.78 5.72
#